data_AF-A0A172YPP8-F1
#
_entry.id   AF-A0A172YPP8-F1
#
_cell.length_a   1.000
_cell.length_b   1.000
_cell.length_c   1.000
_cell.angle_alpha   90.00
_cell.angle_beta   90.00
_cell.angle_gamma   90.00
#
_symmetry.space_group_name_H-M   'P 1'
#
loop_
_entity.id
_entity.type
_entity.pdbx_description
1 polymer ?
#
loop_
_entity_poly.entity_id
_entity_poly.type
_entity_poly.pdbx_seq_one_letter_code
_entity_poly.pdbx_strand_id
1 'polypeptide(L)'
;MKQETALKLLKAGENVFLTGSAGAGKTYTLNQYINYLKARKVAVAITASTGIAATHMNGMTIHTWAGIGIKDALSEDDLKRMKERKYLKEHLENAQVLIIDEISMLHAKQLNLVNKVLKYFKESDEAFGGIQVIVAGDFFQLPPVGKNDERNRDKFCFMSDAWVEAKFRVCYLTEQHRQGNDYLNDILNAIRAQAITPEHRNALQGTRHQDIGETYTRLYTHNMDVDSINYRHLNEIDNEPRQFDAQCDGNEKLIETLKSSVRAPESLTLKKHAKVMFVKNNFDMGYINGSLGEVIGFEEDDEYGVLPKVKLTDGTTLLVEPETWSVDNDAGKTIASFQQIPLRLAWAITIHKSQGMTLEAAEIDLSHTFENGQGYVALSRLKTLDGLRLKGFNDQALELDSLAIKADRRFQELSNEAEDHFDNIDLTPQHKAFIRHCGGTLNEVEIERNEKKIARNATKQNYASATLDETRELFEEGYEISDIATERGLTPATIINHLGRLHKEQGLDISVAHPGDEVVEQVRKIYKRLTKRQNAEHFNDDGSIKLRPIVELTSPRMGYDQVRLALLFVE
;
A
#
# COMPACT_ATOMS: atom_id res chain seq x y z
N MET A 1 -10.62 16.99 19.48
CA MET A 1 -9.50 17.71 18.85
C MET A 1 -9.69 17.89 17.35
N LYS A 2 -9.43 19.10 16.87
CA LYS A 2 -9.39 19.43 15.42
C LYS A 2 -8.12 18.92 14.75
N GLN A 3 -8.18 18.69 13.44
CA GLN A 3 -7.02 18.23 12.65
C GLN A 3 -5.86 19.23 12.68
N GLU A 4 -6.16 20.54 12.69
CA GLU A 4 -5.14 21.60 12.78
C GLU A 4 -4.32 21.52 14.07
N THR A 5 -4.98 21.33 15.21
CA THR A 5 -4.33 21.21 16.52
C THR A 5 -3.47 19.95 16.58
N ALA A 6 -3.95 18.83 16.03
CA ALA A 6 -3.14 17.61 15.90
C ALA A 6 -1.89 17.84 15.03
N LEU A 7 -2.00 18.56 13.91
CA LEU A 7 -0.86 18.91 13.06
C LEU A 7 0.17 19.80 13.78
N LYS A 8 -0.27 20.72 14.64
CA LYS A 8 0.65 21.55 15.44
C LYS A 8 1.52 20.70 16.36
N LEU A 9 0.95 19.67 16.99
CA LEU A 9 1.68 18.72 17.84
C LEU A 9 2.64 17.84 17.03
N LEU A 10 2.18 17.28 15.91
CA LEU A 10 3.02 16.50 15.00
C LEU A 10 4.24 17.30 14.54
N LYS A 11 4.05 18.56 14.13
CA LYS A 11 5.14 19.45 13.68
C LYS A 11 6.10 19.83 14.80
N ALA A 12 5.69 19.76 16.07
CA ALA A 12 6.54 20.07 17.22
C ALA A 12 7.51 18.93 17.60
N GLY A 13 7.43 17.77 16.93
CA GLY A 13 8.29 16.62 17.22
C GLY A 13 7.77 15.72 18.33
N GLU A 14 6.53 15.93 18.80
CA GLU A 14 5.92 15.08 19.82
C GLU A 14 5.62 13.69 19.25
N ASN A 15 5.78 12.64 20.05
CA ASN A 15 5.23 11.32 19.74
C ASN A 15 3.71 11.40 19.85
N VAL A 16 2.98 11.06 18.79
CA VAL A 16 1.52 11.22 18.75
C VAL A 16 0.82 9.90 18.49
N PHE A 17 -0.23 9.63 19.26
CA PHE A 17 -1.26 8.66 18.90
C PHE A 17 -2.46 9.40 18.30
N LEU A 18 -2.65 9.27 16.99
CA LEU A 18 -3.76 9.85 16.26
C LEU A 18 -4.91 8.85 16.16
N THR A 19 -6.01 9.13 16.86
CA THR A 19 -7.19 8.26 16.90
C THR A 19 -8.47 9.01 16.57
N GLY A 20 -9.57 8.29 16.48
CA GLY A 20 -10.89 8.79 16.11
C GLY A 20 -11.66 7.72 15.37
N SER A 21 -12.96 7.91 15.20
CA SER A 21 -13.81 7.00 14.45
C SER A 21 -13.33 6.80 13.00
N ALA A 22 -13.91 5.79 12.34
CA ALA A 22 -13.79 5.67 10.90
C ALA A 22 -14.26 6.98 10.23
N GLY A 23 -13.51 7.48 9.25
CA GLY A 23 -13.88 8.71 8.55
C GLY A 23 -13.50 10.03 9.23
N ALA A 24 -12.85 10.00 10.41
CA ALA A 24 -12.43 11.22 11.12
C ALA A 24 -11.26 12.01 10.48
N GLY A 25 -10.76 11.54 9.32
CA GLY A 25 -9.66 12.18 8.60
C GLY A 25 -8.25 11.84 9.10
N LYS A 26 -8.05 10.76 9.88
CA LYS A 26 -6.71 10.32 10.36
C LYS A 26 -5.67 10.25 9.23
N THR A 27 -5.95 9.49 8.18
CA THR A 27 -5.04 9.33 7.02
C THR A 27 -4.80 10.66 6.29
N TYR A 28 -5.80 11.54 6.24
CA TYR A 28 -5.64 12.87 5.65
C TYR A 28 -4.64 13.72 6.45
N THR A 29 -4.80 13.77 7.78
CA THR A 29 -3.88 14.45 8.70
C THR A 29 -2.46 13.89 8.58
N LEU A 30 -2.30 12.56 8.51
CA LEU A 30 -0.98 11.94 8.29
C LEU A 30 -0.37 12.36 6.95
N ASN A 31 -1.13 12.36 5.86
CA ASN A 31 -0.65 12.75 4.54
C ASN A 31 -0.22 14.23 4.51
N GLN A 32 -0.96 15.12 5.17
CA GLN A 32 -0.53 16.52 5.31
C GLN A 32 0.80 16.62 6.06
N TYR A 33 0.98 15.84 7.12
CA TYR A 33 2.23 15.83 7.87
C TYR A 33 3.41 15.22 7.10
N ILE A 34 3.17 14.14 6.37
CA ILE A 34 4.17 13.51 5.47
C ILE A 34 4.64 14.52 4.42
N ASN A 35 3.71 15.22 3.78
CA ASN A 35 4.06 16.23 2.77
C ASN A 35 4.85 17.39 3.39
N TYR A 36 4.47 17.83 4.59
CA TYR A 36 5.22 18.83 5.35
C TYR A 36 6.67 18.41 5.62
N LEU A 37 6.91 17.16 6.01
CA LEU A 37 8.24 16.59 6.26
C LEU A 37 9.05 16.42 4.96
N LYS A 38 8.44 15.88 3.90
CA LYS A 38 9.06 15.69 2.58
C LYS A 38 9.50 17.01 1.97
N ALA A 39 8.65 18.04 2.04
CA ALA A 39 9.01 19.39 1.58
C ALA A 39 10.24 19.96 2.29
N ARG A 40 10.50 19.51 3.52
CA ARG A 40 11.63 19.90 4.36
C ARG A 40 12.77 18.89 4.36
N LYS A 41 12.74 17.90 3.47
CA LYS A 41 13.78 16.85 3.33
C LYS A 41 14.05 16.06 4.63
N VAL A 42 13.05 15.93 5.49
CA VAL A 42 13.15 15.08 6.69
C VAL A 42 12.88 13.62 6.30
N ALA A 43 13.78 12.72 6.70
CA ALA A 43 13.67 11.30 6.43
C ALA A 43 12.52 10.67 7.25
N VAL A 44 11.41 10.37 6.58
CA VAL A 44 10.21 9.77 7.16
C VAL A 44 10.03 8.33 6.68
N ALA A 45 9.87 7.40 7.62
CA ALA A 45 9.46 6.03 7.37
C ALA A 45 7.95 5.90 7.48
N ILE A 46 7.29 5.53 6.37
CA ILE A 46 5.84 5.36 6.30
C ILE A 46 5.55 3.86 6.36
N THR A 47 4.86 3.43 7.42
CA THR A 47 4.55 2.03 7.65
C THR A 47 3.10 1.82 8.06
N ALA A 48 2.63 0.59 7.97
CA ALA A 48 1.37 0.16 8.57
C ALA A 48 1.45 -1.28 9.08
N SER A 49 0.43 -1.69 9.83
CA SER A 49 0.32 -3.05 10.38
C SER A 49 0.04 -4.13 9.32
N THR A 50 -0.57 -3.79 8.18
CA THR A 50 -0.87 -4.72 7.09
C THR A 50 -0.41 -4.21 5.73
N GLY A 51 -0.18 -5.12 4.79
CA GLY A 51 0.21 -4.75 3.43
C GLY A 51 -0.82 -3.90 2.69
N ILE A 52 -2.12 -4.05 2.97
CA ILE A 52 -3.17 -3.20 2.35
C ILE A 52 -3.07 -1.79 2.92
N ALA A 53 -3.00 -1.63 4.23
CA ALA A 53 -2.89 -0.31 4.85
C ALA A 53 -1.59 0.41 4.45
N ALA A 54 -0.46 -0.31 4.43
CA ALA A 54 0.85 0.25 4.07
C ALA A 54 0.86 0.80 2.64
N THR A 55 0.21 0.06 1.74
CA THR A 55 -0.03 0.46 0.35
C THR A 55 -0.72 1.82 0.24
N HIS A 56 -1.80 2.03 1.00
CA HIS A 56 -2.62 3.24 0.90
C HIS A 56 -1.83 4.52 1.23
N MET A 57 -0.70 4.39 1.93
CA MET A 57 0.18 5.50 2.29
C MET A 57 1.52 5.49 1.52
N ASN A 58 1.65 4.69 0.45
CA ASN A 58 2.89 4.47 -0.29
C ASN A 58 4.06 4.06 0.62
N GLY A 59 3.76 3.22 1.61
CA GLY A 59 4.71 2.68 2.58
C GLY A 59 4.87 1.17 2.47
N MET A 60 5.49 0.58 3.48
CA MET A 60 5.63 -0.88 3.62
C MET A 60 5.12 -1.37 4.98
N THR A 61 5.02 -2.68 5.18
CA THR A 61 4.63 -3.17 6.51
C THR A 61 5.70 -2.85 7.54
N ILE A 62 5.30 -2.57 8.78
CA ILE A 62 6.24 -2.31 9.87
C ILE A 62 7.19 -3.49 10.10
N HIS A 63 6.74 -4.72 9.86
CA HIS A 63 7.56 -5.94 9.98
C HIS A 63 8.69 -5.98 8.95
N THR A 64 8.37 -5.66 7.70
CA THR A 64 9.35 -5.56 6.62
C THR A 64 10.33 -4.43 6.89
N TRP A 65 9.81 -3.24 7.25
CA TRP A 65 10.64 -2.07 7.52
C TRP A 65 11.59 -2.31 8.69
N ALA A 66 11.11 -2.83 9.83
CA ALA A 66 11.96 -3.07 10.99
C ALA A 66 12.89 -4.30 10.83
N GLY A 67 12.74 -5.08 9.76
CA GLY A 67 13.53 -6.30 9.52
C GLY A 67 13.25 -7.45 10.50
N ILE A 68 12.16 -7.38 11.27
CA ILE A 68 11.79 -8.37 12.29
C ILE A 68 11.17 -9.64 11.71
N GLY A 69 10.63 -9.57 10.49
CA GLY A 69 9.92 -10.67 9.86
C GLY A 69 8.71 -11.14 10.69
N ILE A 70 8.52 -12.46 10.80
CA ILE A 70 7.46 -13.08 11.59
C ILE A 70 7.93 -13.55 12.98
N LYS A 71 9.07 -13.06 13.46
CA LYS A 71 9.63 -13.47 14.75
C LYS A 71 8.87 -12.84 15.91
N ASP A 72 8.58 -13.66 16.93
CA ASP A 72 7.95 -13.21 18.19
C ASP A 72 8.98 -12.75 19.25
N ALA A 73 10.27 -12.97 19.01
CA ALA A 73 11.37 -12.54 19.88
C ALA A 73 12.68 -12.32 19.09
N LEU A 74 13.55 -11.44 19.60
CA LEU A 74 14.88 -11.18 19.04
C LEU A 74 15.95 -11.23 20.14
N SER A 75 16.96 -12.07 19.93
CA SER A 75 18.18 -12.11 20.75
C SER A 75 19.16 -11.00 20.36
N GLU A 76 20.17 -10.75 21.18
CA GLU A 76 21.26 -9.81 20.84
C GLU A 76 22.04 -10.24 19.60
N ASP A 77 22.20 -11.55 19.38
CA ASP A 77 22.89 -12.05 18.19
C ASP A 77 22.04 -11.90 16.92
N ASP A 78 20.70 -11.96 17.03
CA ASP A 78 19.82 -11.58 15.93
C ASP A 78 20.01 -10.10 15.55
N LEU A 79 20.07 -9.21 16.55
CA LEU A 79 20.25 -7.77 16.33
C LEU A 79 21.60 -7.45 15.68
N LYS A 80 22.68 -8.11 16.11
CA LYS A 80 24.01 -7.98 15.46
C LYS A 80 23.95 -8.36 13.98
N ARG A 81 23.40 -9.54 13.68
CA ARG A 81 23.23 -10.01 12.29
C ARG A 81 22.35 -9.08 11.46
N MET A 82 21.31 -8.51 12.07
CA MET A 82 20.47 -7.49 11.42
C MET A 82 21.29 -6.22 11.11
N LYS A 83 22.12 -5.73 12.03
CA LYS A 83 22.94 -4.51 11.85
C LYS A 83 24.10 -4.70 10.87
N GLU A 84 24.52 -5.94 10.60
CA GLU A 84 25.46 -6.28 9.52
C GLU A 84 24.87 -6.06 8.10
N ARG A 85 23.54 -6.04 7.98
CA ARG A 85 22.86 -5.79 6.70
C ARG A 85 22.91 -4.31 6.36
N LYS A 86 23.79 -3.95 5.42
CA LYS A 86 24.05 -2.55 5.03
C LYS A 86 22.77 -1.73 4.76
N TYR A 87 21.86 -2.25 3.93
CA TYR A 87 20.60 -1.57 3.63
C TYR A 87 19.75 -1.32 4.89
N LEU A 88 19.54 -2.37 5.71
CA LEU A 88 18.75 -2.30 6.95
C LEU A 88 19.35 -1.29 7.93
N LYS A 89 20.67 -1.32 8.09
CA LYS A 89 21.43 -0.38 8.90
C LYS A 89 21.22 1.05 8.43
N GLU A 90 21.53 1.34 7.17
CA GLU A 90 21.46 2.69 6.62
C GLU A 90 20.04 3.26 6.74
N HIS A 91 19.00 2.49 6.38
CA HIS A 91 17.65 3.06 6.40
C HIS A 91 17.09 3.24 7.83
N LEU A 92 17.43 2.36 8.78
CA LEU A 92 17.01 2.53 10.18
C LEU A 92 17.78 3.66 10.87
N GLU A 93 19.09 3.76 10.64
CA GLU A 93 19.93 4.84 11.18
C GLU A 93 19.55 6.22 10.60
N ASN A 94 19.13 6.29 9.34
CA ASN A 94 18.73 7.56 8.71
C ASN A 94 17.33 8.04 9.10
N ALA A 95 16.40 7.14 9.47
CA ALA A 95 15.02 7.50 9.75
C ALA A 95 14.90 8.48 10.93
N GLN A 96 14.19 9.60 10.75
CA GLN A 96 13.97 10.61 11.79
C GLN A 96 12.55 10.57 12.35
N VAL A 97 11.60 10.10 11.53
CA VAL A 97 10.19 9.96 11.88
C VAL A 97 9.69 8.59 11.44
N LEU A 98 8.98 7.88 12.31
CA LEU A 98 8.29 6.64 12.00
C LEU A 98 6.78 6.83 12.12
N ILE A 99 6.05 6.57 11.04
CA ILE A 99 4.59 6.57 11.01
C ILE A 99 4.10 5.13 10.91
N ILE A 100 3.16 4.74 11.78
CA ILE A 100 2.52 3.42 11.79
C ILE A 100 0.99 3.60 11.72
N ASP A 101 0.41 3.36 10.55
CA ASP A 101 -1.05 3.36 10.37
C ASP A 101 -1.68 1.99 10.68
N GLU A 102 -2.99 1.99 10.93
CA GLU A 102 -3.78 0.84 11.37
C GLU A 102 -3.16 0.12 12.59
N ILE A 103 -2.69 0.89 13.58
CA ILE A 103 -2.01 0.39 14.78
C ILE A 103 -2.84 -0.61 15.59
N SER A 104 -4.17 -0.63 15.42
CA SER A 104 -5.09 -1.54 16.13
C SER A 104 -4.80 -3.01 15.87
N MET A 105 -4.22 -3.35 14.71
CA MET A 105 -3.87 -4.72 14.34
C MET A 105 -2.46 -5.13 14.77
N LEU A 106 -1.68 -4.24 15.40
CA LEU A 106 -0.33 -4.53 15.87
C LEU A 106 -0.34 -5.11 17.29
N HIS A 107 0.37 -6.20 17.50
CA HIS A 107 0.49 -6.83 18.81
C HIS A 107 1.42 -6.05 19.76
N ALA A 108 1.21 -6.18 21.08
CA ALA A 108 2.08 -5.56 22.09
C ALA A 108 3.54 -5.98 21.95
N LYS A 109 3.78 -7.27 21.73
CA LYS A 109 5.13 -7.82 21.52
C LYS A 109 5.80 -7.23 20.27
N GLN A 110 5.03 -7.03 19.20
CA GLN A 110 5.57 -6.49 17.95
C GLN A 110 6.02 -5.04 18.14
N LEU A 111 5.23 -4.20 18.82
CA LEU A 111 5.64 -2.82 19.12
C LEU A 111 6.89 -2.78 20.02
N ASN A 112 6.97 -3.66 21.02
CA ASN A 112 8.17 -3.82 21.84
C ASN A 112 9.41 -4.24 21.02
N LEU A 113 9.26 -5.15 20.06
CA LEU A 113 10.36 -5.56 19.19
C LEU A 113 10.84 -4.41 18.30
N VAL A 114 9.93 -3.62 17.73
CA VAL A 114 10.29 -2.42 16.95
C VAL A 114 11.07 -1.44 17.81
N ASN A 115 10.62 -1.16 19.04
CA ASN A 115 11.34 -0.31 19.98
C ASN A 115 12.75 -0.85 20.26
N LYS A 116 12.88 -2.15 20.56
CA LYS A 116 14.18 -2.82 20.82
C LYS A 116 15.13 -2.70 19.63
N VAL A 117 14.63 -2.95 18.41
CA VAL A 117 15.43 -2.83 17.18
C VAL A 117 15.93 -1.40 17.02
N LEU A 118 15.06 -0.40 17.14
CA LEU A 118 15.48 0.98 16.91
C LEU A 118 16.47 1.48 17.96
N LYS A 119 16.29 1.14 19.25
CA LYS A 119 17.28 1.45 20.28
C LYS A 119 18.67 0.90 19.95
N TYR A 120 18.72 -0.33 19.46
CA TYR A 120 19.97 -0.99 19.08
C TYR A 120 20.63 -0.35 17.85
N PHE A 121 19.85 -0.01 16.83
CA PHE A 121 20.37 0.61 15.61
C PHE A 121 20.78 2.07 15.84
N LYS A 122 20.01 2.83 16.63
CA LYS A 122 20.27 4.23 16.96
C LYS A 122 21.30 4.42 18.07
N GLU A 123 21.68 3.34 18.76
CA GLU A 123 22.60 3.37 19.90
C GLU A 123 22.11 4.34 20.99
N SER A 124 20.80 4.33 21.23
CA SER A 124 20.12 5.20 22.17
C SER A 124 19.13 4.41 23.01
N ASP A 125 19.14 4.64 24.31
CA ASP A 125 18.18 4.05 25.26
C ASP A 125 16.83 4.76 25.28
N GLU A 126 16.69 5.89 24.57
CA GLU A 126 15.43 6.61 24.42
C GLU A 126 14.38 5.79 23.66
N ALA A 127 13.11 6.08 23.88
CA ALA A 127 12.01 5.41 23.20
C ALA A 127 12.22 5.44 21.68
N PHE A 128 12.17 4.27 21.05
CA PHE A 128 12.38 4.05 19.62
C PHE A 128 13.71 4.63 19.11
N GLY A 129 14.73 4.69 19.97
CA GLY A 129 16.04 5.23 19.62
C GLY A 129 16.05 6.76 19.41
N GLY A 130 15.11 7.48 20.03
CA GLY A 130 15.03 8.94 19.99
C GLY A 130 14.36 9.53 18.73
N ILE A 131 13.87 8.69 17.82
CA ILE A 131 13.10 9.18 16.67
C ILE A 131 11.69 9.57 17.09
N GLN A 132 11.06 10.45 16.31
CA GLN A 132 9.65 10.71 16.51
C GLN A 132 8.81 9.53 16.00
N VAL A 133 7.85 9.08 16.80
CA VAL A 133 6.92 8.01 16.44
C VAL A 133 5.50 8.53 16.42
N ILE A 134 4.84 8.34 15.29
CA ILE A 134 3.43 8.64 15.08
C ILE A 134 2.69 7.33 14.85
N VAL A 135 1.73 7.02 15.70
CA VAL A 135 0.87 5.85 15.52
C VAL A 135 -0.55 6.32 15.24
N ALA A 136 -1.24 5.68 14.30
CA ALA A 136 -2.60 6.02 13.93
C ALA A 136 -3.48 4.77 13.80
N GLY A 137 -4.74 4.90 14.21
CA GLY A 137 -5.71 3.81 14.08
C GLY A 137 -6.96 4.02 14.93
N ASP A 138 -7.76 2.98 15.08
CA ASP A 138 -8.97 2.97 15.91
C ASP A 138 -9.09 1.58 16.56
N PHE A 139 -8.92 1.48 17.87
CA PHE A 139 -8.92 0.18 18.59
C PHE A 139 -10.30 -0.47 18.68
N PHE A 140 -11.36 0.22 18.23
CA PHE A 140 -12.66 -0.41 18.02
C PHE A 140 -12.80 -1.13 16.68
N GLN A 141 -11.83 -0.96 15.77
CA GLN A 141 -11.71 -1.79 14.59
C GLN A 141 -11.18 -3.19 14.95
N LEU A 142 -10.74 -3.96 13.96
CA LEU A 142 -10.25 -5.31 14.20
C LEU A 142 -9.02 -5.28 15.12
N PRO A 143 -9.02 -6.11 16.17
CA PRO A 143 -7.85 -6.29 17.01
C PRO A 143 -6.78 -7.10 16.28
N PRO A 144 -5.58 -7.24 16.86
CA PRO A 144 -4.55 -8.12 16.32
C PRO A 144 -5.06 -9.57 16.29
N VAL A 145 -4.79 -10.29 15.20
CA VAL A 145 -5.16 -11.70 15.07
C VAL A 145 -4.30 -12.52 16.04
N GLY A 146 -4.91 -13.02 17.11
CA GLY A 146 -4.23 -13.79 18.16
C GLY A 146 -4.25 -15.29 17.92
N LYS A 147 -3.37 -16.02 18.63
CA LYS A 147 -3.46 -17.47 18.80
C LYS A 147 -4.30 -17.76 20.06
N ASN A 148 -5.03 -18.87 20.10
CA ASN A 148 -5.94 -19.23 21.20
C ASN A 148 -5.30 -19.20 22.62
N ASP A 149 -3.97 -19.30 22.72
CA ASP A 149 -3.22 -19.31 23.99
C ASP A 149 -2.67 -17.93 24.41
N GLU A 150 -2.97 -16.86 23.69
CA GLU A 150 -2.46 -15.52 24.00
C GLU A 150 -3.22 -14.84 25.15
N ARG A 151 -2.49 -14.28 26.13
CA ARG A 151 -3.12 -13.55 27.23
C ARG A 151 -3.62 -12.19 26.73
N ASN A 152 -4.77 -11.73 27.24
CA ASN A 152 -5.33 -10.42 26.92
C ASN A 152 -4.33 -9.25 27.06
N ARG A 153 -3.36 -9.34 27.99
CA ARG A 153 -2.34 -8.30 28.20
C ARG A 153 -1.31 -8.19 27.08
N ASP A 154 -1.14 -9.25 26.29
CA ASP A 154 -0.15 -9.31 25.21
C ASP A 154 -0.76 -8.91 23.86
N LYS A 155 -2.09 -8.69 23.84
CA LYS A 155 -2.88 -8.46 22.63
C LYS A 155 -2.66 -7.06 22.07
N PHE A 156 -3.16 -6.02 22.72
CA PHE A 156 -3.14 -4.66 22.15
C PHE A 156 -1.80 -3.94 22.36
N CYS A 157 -1.33 -3.22 21.34
CA CYS A 157 -0.06 -2.49 21.41
C CYS A 157 -0.01 -1.39 22.50
N PHE A 158 -1.16 -0.83 22.91
CA PHE A 158 -1.22 0.15 23.99
C PHE A 158 -0.90 -0.44 25.38
N MET A 159 -0.80 -1.76 25.49
CA MET A 159 -0.37 -2.46 26.69
C MET A 159 1.13 -2.74 26.73
N SER A 160 1.88 -2.31 25.70
CA SER A 160 3.31 -2.57 25.59
C SER A 160 4.16 -1.56 26.37
N ASP A 161 5.32 -2.00 26.86
CA ASP A 161 6.29 -1.12 27.53
C ASP A 161 6.75 0.01 26.58
N ALA A 162 6.92 -0.30 25.30
CA ALA A 162 7.24 0.67 24.26
C ALA A 162 6.20 1.79 24.15
N TRP A 163 4.91 1.49 24.32
CA TRP A 163 3.85 2.50 24.31
C TRP A 163 3.96 3.45 25.51
N VAL A 164 4.21 2.89 26.69
CA VAL A 164 4.40 3.68 27.92
C VAL A 164 5.65 4.56 27.80
N GLU A 165 6.73 4.01 27.26
CA GLU A 165 8.01 4.70 27.09
C GLU A 165 7.92 5.86 26.10
N ALA A 166 7.21 5.67 24.98
CA ALA A 166 7.03 6.69 23.96
C ALA A 166 6.22 7.90 24.43
N LYS A 167 5.43 7.76 25.50
CA LYS A 167 4.59 8.83 26.08
C LYS A 167 3.75 9.55 25.02
N PHE A 168 3.05 8.77 24.20
CA PHE A 168 2.23 9.30 23.11
C PHE A 168 1.25 10.38 23.59
N ARG A 169 1.32 11.55 22.97
CA ARG A 169 0.26 12.57 23.02
C ARG A 169 -0.94 12.05 22.24
N VAL A 170 -2.07 11.90 22.92
CA VAL A 170 -3.28 11.40 22.28
C VAL A 170 -3.99 12.54 21.56
N CYS A 171 -4.18 12.40 20.26
CA CYS A 171 -4.96 13.33 19.43
C CYS A 171 -6.23 12.61 18.97
N TYR A 172 -7.34 12.85 19.63
CA TYR A 172 -8.64 12.26 19.30
C TYR A 172 -9.40 13.16 18.34
N LEU A 173 -9.41 12.79 17.06
CA LEU A 173 -10.11 13.51 16.01
C LEU A 173 -11.62 13.30 16.12
N THR A 174 -12.36 14.41 16.22
CA THR A 174 -13.82 14.42 16.39
C THR A 174 -14.56 14.86 15.12
N GLU A 175 -13.86 15.44 14.14
CA GLU A 175 -14.47 15.90 12.89
C GLU A 175 -14.72 14.72 11.94
N GLN A 176 -15.97 14.49 11.54
CA GLN A 176 -16.34 13.48 10.54
C GLN A 176 -16.28 14.09 9.14
N HIS A 177 -15.43 13.54 8.26
CA HIS A 177 -15.27 14.03 6.88
C HIS A 177 -15.74 13.03 5.82
N ARG A 178 -15.86 11.74 6.16
CA ARG A 178 -16.21 10.67 5.19
C ARG A 178 -17.72 10.52 4.94
N GLN A 179 -18.55 10.98 5.86
CA GLN A 179 -19.98 10.71 5.87
C GLN A 179 -20.72 12.03 6.09
N GLY A 180 -21.56 12.43 5.13
CA GLY A 180 -22.57 13.46 5.36
C GLY A 180 -23.52 13.01 6.48
N ASN A 181 -24.38 13.90 6.99
CA ASN A 181 -25.39 13.56 8.00
C ASN A 181 -26.27 12.37 7.55
N ASP A 182 -25.84 11.15 7.87
CA ASP A 182 -26.48 9.89 7.51
C ASP A 182 -26.72 9.09 8.79
N TYR A 183 -27.86 8.43 8.86
CA TYR A 183 -28.26 7.60 9.98
C TYR A 183 -27.31 6.42 10.26
N LEU A 184 -26.56 5.95 9.25
CA LEU A 184 -25.49 4.95 9.46
C LEU A 184 -24.42 5.45 10.45
N ASN A 185 -24.13 6.75 10.41
CA ASN A 185 -23.13 7.41 11.23
C ASN A 185 -23.56 7.41 12.71
N ASP A 186 -24.84 7.70 12.96
CA ASP A 186 -25.46 7.59 14.29
C ASP A 186 -25.40 6.15 14.81
N ILE A 187 -25.68 5.16 13.96
CA ILE A 187 -25.56 3.75 14.33
C ILE A 187 -24.11 3.41 14.71
N LEU A 188 -23.11 3.81 13.91
CA LEU A 188 -21.70 3.56 14.21
C LEU A 188 -21.27 4.20 15.53
N ASN A 189 -21.72 5.43 15.81
CA ASN A 189 -21.45 6.10 17.08
C ASN A 189 -22.18 5.44 18.25
N ALA A 190 -23.40 4.95 18.05
CA ALA A 190 -24.13 4.19 19.06
C ALA A 190 -23.46 2.85 19.39
N ILE A 191 -22.85 2.16 18.40
CA ILE A 191 -22.01 0.98 18.65
C ILE A 191 -20.82 1.36 19.54
N ARG A 192 -20.09 2.43 19.20
CA ARG A 192 -18.94 2.93 19.99
C ARG A 192 -19.33 3.30 21.43
N ALA A 193 -20.48 3.96 21.59
CA ALA A 193 -21.00 4.36 22.89
C ALA A 193 -21.64 3.22 23.69
N GLN A 194 -21.75 2.01 23.11
CA GLN A 194 -22.50 0.88 23.69
C GLN A 194 -23.96 1.25 24.00
N ALA A 195 -24.56 2.07 23.13
CA ALA A 195 -25.89 2.66 23.27
C ALA A 195 -26.78 2.32 22.06
N ILE A 196 -26.60 1.15 21.46
CA ILE A 196 -27.45 0.67 20.36
C ILE A 196 -28.89 0.51 20.87
N THR A 197 -29.83 1.18 20.21
CA THR A 197 -31.26 1.14 20.53
C THR A 197 -32.00 0.15 19.61
N PRO A 198 -33.26 -0.21 19.94
CA PRO A 198 -34.10 -1.00 19.04
C PRO A 198 -34.30 -0.35 17.66
N GLU A 199 -34.36 0.98 17.59
CA GLU A 199 -34.50 1.73 16.33
C GLU A 199 -33.27 1.53 15.43
N HIS A 200 -32.06 1.60 15.99
CA HIS A 200 -30.82 1.30 15.26
C HIS A 200 -30.83 -0.12 14.68
N ARG A 201 -31.25 -1.11 15.49
CA ARG A 201 -31.35 -2.51 15.04
C ARG A 201 -32.39 -2.68 13.94
N ASN A 202 -33.56 -2.05 14.07
CA ASN A 202 -34.62 -2.10 13.07
C ASN A 202 -34.18 -1.47 11.74
N ALA A 203 -33.43 -0.36 11.78
CA ALA A 203 -32.89 0.24 10.57
C ALA A 203 -31.87 -0.66 9.87
N LEU A 204 -30.94 -1.27 10.62
CA LEU A 204 -30.02 -2.27 10.07
C LEU A 204 -30.77 -3.46 9.44
N GLN A 205 -31.78 -3.99 10.13
CA GLN A 205 -32.62 -5.07 9.61
C GLN A 205 -33.43 -4.66 8.37
N GLY A 206 -33.87 -3.39 8.31
CA GLY A 206 -34.60 -2.82 7.18
C GLY A 206 -33.79 -2.84 5.88
N THR A 207 -32.46 -2.80 5.96
CA THR A 207 -31.58 -2.85 4.78
C THR A 207 -31.52 -4.20 4.08
N ARG A 208 -32.09 -5.27 4.65
CA ARG A 208 -31.98 -6.65 4.15
C ARG A 208 -32.41 -6.82 2.69
N HIS A 209 -33.42 -6.07 2.27
CA HIS A 209 -33.99 -6.11 0.92
C HIS A 209 -33.69 -4.85 0.10
N GLN A 210 -32.75 -4.02 0.57
CA GLN A 210 -32.38 -2.78 -0.10
C GLN A 210 -31.79 -3.07 -1.48
N ASP A 211 -32.26 -2.35 -2.50
CA ASP A 211 -31.62 -2.37 -3.82
C ASP A 211 -30.39 -1.45 -3.78
N ILE A 212 -29.21 -2.06 -3.89
CA ILE A 212 -27.91 -1.39 -3.85
C ILE A 212 -27.23 -1.36 -5.24
N GLY A 213 -28.02 -1.57 -6.29
CA GLY A 213 -27.56 -1.62 -7.68
C GLY A 213 -26.96 -2.96 -8.10
N GLU A 214 -26.46 -3.01 -9.33
CA GLU A 214 -25.96 -4.24 -9.96
C GLU A 214 -24.50 -4.56 -9.60
N THR A 215 -23.70 -3.54 -9.25
CA THR A 215 -22.27 -3.69 -8.92
C THR A 215 -22.01 -3.31 -7.47
N TYR A 216 -21.92 -4.31 -6.60
CA TYR A 216 -21.58 -4.14 -5.19
C TYR A 216 -20.64 -5.26 -4.71
N THR A 217 -19.85 -4.95 -3.69
CA THR A 217 -18.93 -5.91 -3.08
C THR A 217 -19.64 -6.69 -1.98
N ARG A 218 -19.41 -8.01 -1.89
CA ARG A 218 -19.95 -8.82 -0.79
C ARG A 218 -18.91 -9.01 0.31
N LEU A 219 -19.28 -8.71 1.55
CA LEU A 219 -18.41 -8.84 2.72
C LEU A 219 -18.85 -10.03 3.59
N TYR A 220 -17.93 -10.95 3.85
CA TYR A 220 -18.15 -12.14 4.68
C TYR A 220 -17.17 -12.24 5.84
N THR A 221 -17.53 -13.00 6.87
CA THR A 221 -16.68 -13.17 8.06
C THR A 221 -15.52 -14.14 7.85
N HIS A 222 -15.68 -15.18 7.00
CA HIS A 222 -14.71 -16.26 6.79
C HIS A 222 -14.18 -16.33 5.34
N ASN A 223 -12.93 -16.78 5.16
CA ASN A 223 -12.33 -16.95 3.82
C ASN A 223 -12.98 -18.09 3.01
N MET A 224 -13.41 -19.17 3.68
CA MET A 224 -13.93 -20.38 3.01
C MET A 224 -15.20 -20.09 2.18
N ASP A 225 -16.07 -19.21 2.69
CA ASP A 225 -17.29 -18.81 1.98
C ASP A 225 -16.96 -17.93 0.76
N VAL A 226 -15.91 -17.11 0.87
CA VAL A 226 -15.53 -16.12 -0.16
C VAL A 226 -15.09 -16.79 -1.45
N ASP A 227 -14.20 -17.77 -1.37
CA ASP A 227 -13.66 -18.42 -2.58
C ASP A 227 -14.77 -19.21 -3.30
N SER A 228 -15.60 -19.95 -2.57
CA SER A 228 -16.74 -20.67 -3.14
C SER A 228 -17.72 -19.73 -3.87
N ILE A 229 -18.04 -18.58 -3.29
CA ILE A 229 -18.93 -17.58 -3.91
C ILE A 229 -18.29 -17.00 -5.16
N ASN A 230 -17.00 -16.67 -5.10
CA ASN A 230 -16.27 -16.14 -6.24
C ASN A 230 -16.23 -17.15 -7.40
N TYR A 231 -15.94 -18.42 -7.13
CA TYR A 231 -15.96 -19.47 -8.16
C TYR A 231 -17.36 -19.71 -8.71
N ARG A 232 -18.41 -19.66 -7.88
CA ARG A 232 -19.79 -19.77 -8.36
C ARG A 232 -20.13 -18.67 -9.35
N HIS A 233 -19.87 -17.42 -9.01
CA HIS A 233 -20.12 -16.29 -9.91
C HIS A 233 -19.26 -16.34 -11.17
N LEU A 234 -18.00 -16.76 -11.09
CA LEU A 234 -17.17 -16.97 -12.27
C LEU A 234 -17.78 -18.06 -13.19
N ASN A 235 -18.32 -19.14 -12.62
CA ASN A 235 -18.93 -20.22 -13.38
C ASN A 235 -20.26 -19.81 -14.04
N GLU A 236 -21.00 -18.87 -13.46
CA GLU A 236 -22.23 -18.29 -14.03
C GLU A 236 -21.98 -17.44 -15.29
N ILE A 237 -20.77 -16.93 -15.49
CA ILE A 237 -20.43 -16.15 -16.68
C ILE A 237 -20.33 -17.07 -17.91
N ASP A 238 -21.16 -16.79 -18.91
CA ASP A 238 -21.17 -17.43 -20.23
C ASP A 238 -20.11 -16.82 -21.17
N ASN A 239 -18.84 -16.92 -20.75
CA ASN A 239 -17.68 -16.56 -21.55
C ASN A 239 -16.57 -17.60 -21.34
N GLU A 240 -15.69 -17.73 -22.34
CA GLU A 240 -14.57 -18.67 -22.26
C GLU A 240 -13.64 -18.33 -21.09
N PRO A 241 -13.27 -19.32 -20.26
CA PRO A 241 -12.28 -19.13 -19.21
C PRO A 241 -10.86 -19.03 -19.80
N ARG A 242 -10.04 -18.20 -19.16
CA ARG A 242 -8.59 -18.13 -19.34
C ARG A 242 -7.92 -18.39 -18.00
N GLN A 243 -6.97 -19.33 -17.99
CA GLN A 243 -6.24 -19.73 -16.79
C GLN A 243 -4.82 -19.17 -16.83
N PHE A 244 -4.36 -18.68 -15.68
CA PHE A 244 -3.04 -18.10 -15.47
C PHE A 244 -2.40 -18.83 -14.28
N ASP A 245 -1.35 -19.60 -14.55
CA ASP A 245 -0.64 -20.36 -13.52
C ASP A 245 0.64 -19.65 -13.10
N ALA A 246 0.89 -19.61 -11.79
CA ALA A 246 2.02 -18.91 -11.22
C ALA A 246 3.34 -19.60 -11.60
N GLN A 247 4.34 -18.80 -11.98
CA GLN A 247 5.70 -19.28 -12.23
C GLN A 247 6.53 -19.12 -10.95
N CYS A 248 7.14 -20.21 -10.49
CA CYS A 248 7.98 -20.20 -9.28
C CYS A 248 9.41 -20.62 -9.64
N ASP A 249 10.40 -19.96 -9.05
CA ASP A 249 11.82 -20.32 -9.20
C ASP A 249 12.56 -20.25 -7.84
N GLY A 250 13.58 -21.08 -7.64
CA GLY A 250 14.42 -21.09 -6.44
C GLY A 250 14.09 -22.18 -5.40
N ASN A 251 14.34 -21.90 -4.12
CA ASN A 251 14.28 -22.91 -3.05
C ASN A 251 12.83 -23.32 -2.70
N GLU A 252 12.52 -24.62 -2.79
CA GLU A 252 11.17 -25.18 -2.57
C GLU A 252 10.52 -24.80 -1.22
N LYS A 253 11.27 -24.84 -0.11
CA LYS A 253 10.71 -24.48 1.22
C LYS A 253 10.33 -23.00 1.30
N LEU A 254 11.13 -22.15 0.66
CA LEU A 254 10.84 -20.72 0.59
C LEU A 254 9.70 -20.43 -0.39
N ILE A 255 9.58 -21.21 -1.46
CA ILE A 255 8.43 -21.14 -2.38
C ILE A 255 7.14 -21.52 -1.65
N GLU A 256 7.11 -22.58 -0.83
CA GLU A 256 5.92 -22.89 0.00
C GLU A 256 5.57 -21.76 0.97
N THR A 257 6.58 -21.10 1.53
CA THR A 257 6.40 -19.92 2.38
C THR A 257 5.86 -18.72 1.58
N LEU A 258 6.33 -18.52 0.35
CA LEU A 258 5.80 -17.50 -0.56
C LEU A 258 4.36 -17.80 -0.94
N LYS A 259 4.03 -19.03 -1.33
CA LYS A 259 2.66 -19.45 -1.69
C LYS A 259 1.65 -19.17 -0.58
N SER A 260 2.04 -19.39 0.68
CA SER A 260 1.17 -19.12 1.83
C SER A 260 1.04 -17.63 2.20
N SER A 261 1.96 -16.78 1.75
CA SER A 261 1.98 -15.34 2.07
C SER A 261 1.51 -14.43 0.92
N VAL A 262 1.70 -14.87 -0.32
CA VAL A 262 1.24 -14.19 -1.53
C VAL A 262 -0.28 -14.31 -1.63
N ARG A 263 -0.93 -13.20 -1.97
CA ARG A 263 -2.40 -13.11 -2.05
C ARG A 263 -2.95 -13.43 -3.42
N ALA A 264 -2.10 -13.43 -4.44
CA ALA A 264 -2.46 -13.88 -5.78
C ALA A 264 -2.54 -15.41 -5.76
N PRO A 265 -3.62 -16.03 -6.29
CA PRO A 265 -3.76 -17.48 -6.28
C PRO A 265 -2.75 -18.13 -7.22
N GLU A 266 -2.30 -19.35 -6.88
CA GLU A 266 -1.38 -20.13 -7.71
C GLU A 266 -1.95 -20.39 -9.10
N SER A 267 -3.25 -20.66 -9.18
CA SER A 267 -3.98 -20.78 -10.44
C SER A 267 -5.13 -19.78 -10.42
N LEU A 268 -5.04 -18.77 -11.29
CA LEU A 268 -6.04 -17.74 -11.45
C LEU A 268 -6.83 -18.01 -12.73
N THR A 269 -8.13 -18.31 -12.59
CA THR A 269 -9.03 -18.39 -13.74
C THR A 269 -9.84 -17.10 -13.84
N LEU A 270 -9.84 -16.49 -15.03
CA LEU A 270 -10.60 -15.28 -15.34
C LEU A 270 -11.50 -15.51 -16.55
N LYS A 271 -12.59 -14.75 -16.60
CA LYS A 271 -13.47 -14.63 -17.77
C LYS A 271 -13.71 -13.14 -18.03
N LYS A 272 -14.12 -12.79 -19.25
CA LYS A 272 -14.67 -11.46 -19.50
C LYS A 272 -15.85 -11.22 -18.54
N HIS A 273 -15.99 -10.02 -18.01
CA HIS A 273 -16.91 -9.61 -16.94
C HIS A 273 -16.60 -10.16 -15.54
N ALA A 274 -15.46 -10.84 -15.33
CA ALA A 274 -15.04 -11.25 -14.00
C ALA A 274 -14.73 -10.02 -13.13
N LYS A 275 -15.27 -9.99 -11.90
CA LYS A 275 -14.95 -8.96 -10.91
C LYS A 275 -13.67 -9.34 -10.17
N VAL A 276 -12.70 -8.44 -10.20
CA VAL A 276 -11.35 -8.68 -9.68
C VAL A 276 -10.90 -7.58 -8.73
N MET A 277 -9.94 -7.92 -7.88
CA MET A 277 -9.25 -7.00 -6.99
C MET A 277 -7.75 -7.14 -7.19
N PHE A 278 -7.07 -6.01 -7.28
CA PHE A 278 -5.61 -5.98 -7.28
C PHE A 278 -5.05 -6.33 -5.91
N VAL A 279 -4.03 -7.17 -5.86
CA VAL A 279 -3.41 -7.65 -4.60
C VAL A 279 -1.99 -7.14 -4.37
N LYS A 280 -1.46 -6.38 -5.33
CA LYS A 280 -0.16 -5.71 -5.30
C LYS A 280 -0.33 -4.27 -5.74
N ASN A 281 0.65 -3.43 -5.42
CA ASN A 281 0.69 -2.05 -5.88
C ASN A 281 1.54 -1.96 -7.10
N ASN A 282 1.06 -1.19 -8.05
CA ASN A 282 1.87 -0.69 -9.13
C ASN A 282 1.40 0.74 -9.40
N PHE A 283 2.07 1.69 -8.73
CA PHE A 283 1.73 3.11 -8.83
C PHE A 283 1.92 3.61 -10.26
N ASP A 284 2.93 3.10 -10.98
CA ASP A 284 3.17 3.44 -12.38
C ASP A 284 1.99 3.05 -13.28
N MET A 285 1.38 1.90 -13.02
CA MET A 285 0.18 1.43 -13.73
C MET A 285 -1.13 1.98 -13.12
N GLY A 286 -1.07 2.78 -12.06
CA GLY A 286 -2.23 3.44 -11.48
C GLY A 286 -3.18 2.54 -10.69
N TYR A 287 -2.71 1.37 -10.23
CA TYR A 287 -3.49 0.52 -9.33
C TYR A 287 -2.76 0.24 -8.01
N ILE A 288 -3.55 0.15 -6.95
CA ILE A 288 -3.09 -0.21 -5.61
C ILE A 288 -3.78 -1.47 -5.11
N ASN A 289 -3.18 -2.16 -4.14
CA ASN A 289 -3.82 -3.27 -3.43
C ASN A 289 -5.21 -2.88 -2.92
N GLY A 290 -6.23 -3.67 -3.24
CA GLY A 290 -7.63 -3.37 -2.94
C GLY A 290 -8.38 -2.66 -4.06
N SER A 291 -7.71 -2.17 -5.12
CA SER A 291 -8.38 -1.57 -6.28
C SER A 291 -9.31 -2.60 -6.91
N LEU A 292 -10.57 -2.23 -7.07
CA LEU A 292 -11.60 -3.09 -7.65
C LEU A 292 -11.72 -2.79 -9.15
N GLY A 293 -11.92 -3.85 -9.93
CA GLY A 293 -12.14 -3.72 -11.35
C GLY A 293 -12.93 -4.88 -11.94
N GLU A 294 -13.22 -4.75 -13.23
CA GLU A 294 -13.86 -5.76 -14.04
C GLU A 294 -12.98 -6.10 -15.24
N VAL A 295 -12.80 -7.39 -15.51
CA VAL A 295 -12.10 -7.86 -16.72
C VAL A 295 -12.97 -7.54 -17.93
N ILE A 296 -12.57 -6.58 -18.75
CA ILE A 296 -13.32 -6.20 -19.96
C ILE A 296 -12.88 -6.98 -21.20
N GLY A 297 -11.75 -7.69 -21.13
CA GLY A 297 -11.22 -8.51 -22.20
C GLY A 297 -9.85 -9.08 -21.87
N PHE A 298 -9.24 -9.67 -22.88
CA PHE A 298 -7.86 -10.15 -22.84
C PHE A 298 -7.15 -9.66 -24.10
N GLU A 299 -5.90 -9.23 -23.97
CA GLU A 299 -5.08 -8.76 -25.08
C GLU A 299 -3.76 -9.53 -25.08
N GLU A 300 -3.18 -9.78 -26.25
CA GLU A 300 -1.86 -10.41 -26.35
C GLU A 300 -0.77 -9.38 -26.05
N ASP A 301 0.22 -9.82 -25.28
CA ASP A 301 1.43 -9.10 -24.94
C ASP A 301 2.66 -9.91 -25.40
N ASP A 302 3.67 -9.20 -25.89
CA ASP A 302 4.83 -9.80 -26.55
C ASP A 302 5.76 -10.55 -25.58
N GLU A 303 5.75 -10.20 -24.29
CA GLU A 303 6.61 -10.78 -23.26
C GLU A 303 5.89 -11.84 -22.43
N TYR A 304 4.63 -11.57 -22.06
CA TYR A 304 3.88 -12.38 -21.10
C TYR A 304 2.73 -13.19 -21.72
N GLY A 305 2.51 -13.07 -23.03
CA GLY A 305 1.43 -13.75 -23.73
C GLY A 305 0.08 -13.07 -23.49
N VAL A 306 -1.00 -13.84 -23.45
CA VAL A 306 -2.34 -13.26 -23.23
C VAL A 306 -2.42 -12.67 -21.82
N LEU A 307 -2.76 -11.38 -21.71
CA LEU A 307 -2.95 -10.64 -20.46
C LEU A 307 -4.39 -10.16 -20.28
N PRO A 308 -4.88 -10.06 -19.02
CA PRO A 308 -6.21 -9.54 -18.75
C PRO A 308 -6.24 -8.01 -18.85
N LYS A 309 -7.26 -7.50 -19.55
CA LYS A 309 -7.59 -6.08 -19.61
C LYS A 309 -8.67 -5.76 -18.58
N VAL A 310 -8.36 -4.91 -17.61
CA VAL A 310 -9.23 -4.61 -16.45
C VAL A 310 -9.66 -3.14 -16.49
N LYS A 311 -10.95 -2.88 -16.30
CA LYS A 311 -11.50 -1.55 -16.07
C LYS A 311 -11.77 -1.35 -14.59
N LEU A 312 -11.12 -0.36 -13.99
CA LEU A 312 -11.30 0.05 -12.60
C LEU A 312 -12.63 0.80 -12.39
N THR A 313 -13.03 0.93 -11.13
CA THR A 313 -14.28 1.63 -10.74
C THR A 313 -14.27 3.12 -11.07
N ASP A 314 -13.09 3.75 -11.17
CA ASP A 314 -12.93 5.15 -11.59
C ASP A 314 -12.99 5.33 -13.12
N GLY A 315 -13.12 4.24 -13.88
CA GLY A 315 -13.17 4.23 -15.34
C GLY A 315 -11.84 3.95 -16.02
N THR A 316 -10.72 3.95 -15.30
CA THR A 316 -9.38 3.68 -15.82
C THR A 316 -9.31 2.26 -16.38
N THR A 317 -8.70 2.09 -17.55
CA THR A 317 -8.55 0.77 -18.19
C THR A 317 -7.08 0.41 -18.29
N LEU A 318 -6.74 -0.81 -17.86
CA LEU A 318 -5.36 -1.27 -17.66
C LEU A 318 -5.17 -2.64 -18.31
N LEU A 319 -4.05 -2.83 -18.99
CA LEU A 319 -3.54 -4.17 -19.32
C LEU A 319 -2.67 -4.63 -18.15
N VAL A 320 -2.98 -5.78 -17.55
CA VAL A 320 -2.39 -6.18 -16.27
C VAL A 320 -1.28 -7.22 -16.50
N GLU A 321 -0.05 -6.78 -16.33
CA GLU A 321 1.16 -7.61 -16.42
C GLU A 321 1.38 -8.47 -15.16
N PRO A 322 2.09 -9.61 -15.26
CA PRO A 322 2.45 -10.43 -14.11
C PRO A 322 3.45 -9.71 -13.20
N GLU A 323 3.27 -9.88 -11.91
CA GLU A 323 4.12 -9.28 -10.89
C GLU A 323 4.90 -10.37 -10.15
N THR A 324 6.14 -10.07 -9.77
CA THR A 324 7.01 -11.00 -9.04
C THR A 324 7.06 -10.65 -7.55
N TRP A 325 6.91 -11.66 -6.70
CA TRP A 325 7.20 -11.65 -5.27
C TRP A 325 8.46 -12.48 -5.05
N SER A 326 9.48 -11.90 -4.42
CA SER A 326 10.76 -12.56 -4.18
C SER A 326 11.12 -12.61 -2.70
N VAL A 327 11.88 -13.64 -2.35
CA VAL A 327 12.70 -13.68 -1.15
C VAL A 327 14.15 -13.52 -1.61
N ASP A 328 14.80 -12.48 -1.12
CA ASP A 328 16.21 -12.23 -1.38
C ASP A 328 17.06 -12.71 -0.20
N ASN A 329 18.27 -13.19 -0.48
CA ASN A 329 19.24 -13.51 0.56
C ASN A 329 19.92 -12.24 1.09
N ASP A 330 20.76 -12.41 2.11
CA ASP A 330 21.48 -11.31 2.76
C ASP A 330 22.43 -10.54 1.80
N ALA A 331 22.72 -11.07 0.62
CA ALA A 331 23.52 -10.42 -0.44
C ALA A 331 22.66 -9.73 -1.52
N GLY A 332 21.33 -9.66 -1.34
CA GLY A 332 20.40 -9.06 -2.30
C GLY A 332 20.12 -9.91 -3.54
N LYS A 333 20.52 -11.19 -3.52
CA LYS A 333 20.22 -12.13 -4.60
C LYS A 333 18.92 -12.86 -4.29
N THR A 334 17.99 -12.85 -5.24
CA THR A 334 16.75 -13.63 -5.17
C THR A 334 17.05 -15.12 -5.05
N ILE A 335 16.53 -15.73 -3.99
CA ILE A 335 16.68 -17.17 -3.68
C ILE A 335 15.37 -17.94 -3.83
N ALA A 336 14.24 -17.24 -3.89
CA ALA A 336 12.96 -17.78 -4.29
C ALA A 336 12.11 -16.67 -4.92
N SER A 337 11.36 -16.99 -5.95
CA SER A 337 10.41 -16.07 -6.58
C SER A 337 9.09 -16.78 -6.89
N PHE A 338 8.03 -15.97 -6.88
CA PHE A 338 6.66 -16.33 -7.26
C PHE A 338 6.17 -15.22 -8.20
N GLN A 339 5.85 -15.54 -9.44
CA GLN A 339 5.37 -14.58 -10.44
C GLN A 339 3.95 -14.95 -10.87
N GLN A 340 3.03 -13.98 -10.80
CA GLN A 340 1.62 -14.18 -11.12
C GLN A 340 0.94 -12.85 -11.44
N ILE A 341 -0.15 -12.90 -12.22
CA ILE A 341 -1.05 -11.76 -12.40
C ILE A 341 -1.52 -11.26 -11.01
N PRO A 342 -1.34 -9.97 -10.67
CA PRO A 342 -1.62 -9.43 -9.33
C PRO A 342 -3.12 -9.22 -9.08
N LEU A 343 -3.96 -10.17 -9.48
CA LEU A 343 -5.40 -10.15 -9.36
C LEU A 343 -5.90 -11.34 -8.55
N ARG A 344 -7.09 -11.15 -7.97
CA ARG A 344 -7.92 -12.21 -7.42
C ARG A 344 -9.38 -11.90 -7.71
N LEU A 345 -10.24 -12.91 -7.65
CA LEU A 345 -11.69 -12.71 -7.73
C LEU A 345 -12.19 -11.89 -6.52
N ALA A 346 -13.19 -11.05 -6.78
CA ALA A 346 -13.63 -10.02 -5.84
C ALA A 346 -15.15 -9.76 -5.83
N TRP A 347 -16.00 -10.71 -6.26
CA TRP A 347 -17.43 -10.62 -5.94
C TRP A 347 -17.67 -10.67 -4.44
N ALA A 348 -16.83 -11.43 -3.73
CA ALA A 348 -16.78 -11.52 -2.29
C ALA A 348 -15.35 -11.27 -1.78
N ILE A 349 -15.26 -10.58 -0.65
CA ILE A 349 -14.04 -10.44 0.15
C ILE A 349 -14.38 -10.63 1.64
N THR A 350 -13.37 -10.93 2.45
CA THR A 350 -13.57 -10.99 3.90
C THR A 350 -13.56 -9.60 4.51
N ILE A 351 -14.28 -9.42 5.62
CA ILE A 351 -14.32 -8.16 6.37
C ILE A 351 -12.90 -7.71 6.76
N HIS A 352 -12.04 -8.64 7.18
CA HIS A 352 -10.62 -8.40 7.45
C HIS A 352 -9.89 -7.72 6.28
N LYS A 353 -10.17 -8.13 5.05
CA LYS A 353 -9.54 -7.59 3.84
C LYS A 353 -10.17 -6.28 3.37
N SER A 354 -11.33 -5.91 3.91
CA SER A 354 -11.97 -4.62 3.63
C SER A 354 -11.47 -3.47 4.52
N GLN A 355 -10.69 -3.77 5.58
CA GLN A 355 -10.18 -2.74 6.48
C GLN A 355 -9.33 -1.71 5.74
N GLY A 356 -9.50 -0.44 6.09
CA GLY A 356 -8.90 0.70 5.36
C GLY A 356 -9.66 1.12 4.10
N MET A 357 -10.46 0.26 3.48
CA MET A 357 -11.20 0.56 2.25
C MET A 357 -12.44 1.43 2.51
N THR A 358 -12.92 2.13 1.48
CA THR A 358 -14.23 2.80 1.44
C THR A 358 -15.03 2.22 0.28
N LEU A 359 -16.29 1.85 0.52
CA LEU A 359 -17.19 1.23 -0.45
C LEU A 359 -18.42 2.13 -0.64
N GLU A 360 -18.87 2.27 -1.89
CA GLU A 360 -20.13 2.96 -2.20
C GLU A 360 -21.34 2.09 -1.83
N ALA A 361 -21.27 0.80 -2.14
CA ALA A 361 -22.32 -0.18 -1.86
C ALA A 361 -21.73 -1.54 -1.49
N ALA A 362 -22.33 -2.23 -0.52
CA ALA A 362 -21.91 -3.56 -0.10
C ALA A 362 -23.06 -4.39 0.47
N GLU A 363 -23.04 -5.67 0.14
CA GLU A 363 -23.88 -6.69 0.79
C GLU A 363 -23.05 -7.38 1.86
N ILE A 364 -23.51 -7.33 3.10
CA ILE A 364 -22.75 -7.80 4.27
C ILE A 364 -23.53 -8.91 4.94
N ASP A 365 -22.83 -9.97 5.35
CA ASP A 365 -23.36 -11.00 6.23
C ASP A 365 -22.54 -11.08 7.52
N LEU A 366 -23.18 -10.70 8.63
CA LEU A 366 -22.61 -10.70 9.98
C LEU A 366 -23.24 -11.80 10.86
N SER A 367 -24.00 -12.73 10.27
CA SER A 367 -24.68 -13.81 11.02
C SER A 367 -23.69 -14.74 11.72
N HIS A 368 -22.48 -14.86 11.16
CA HIS A 368 -21.38 -15.68 11.66
C HIS A 368 -20.20 -14.83 12.15
N THR A 369 -20.46 -13.65 12.73
CA THR A 369 -19.42 -12.85 13.38
C THR A 369 -18.90 -13.58 14.61
N PHE A 370 -17.57 -13.65 14.73
CA PHE A 370 -16.86 -14.38 15.79
C PHE A 370 -15.84 -13.52 16.55
N GLU A 371 -15.51 -12.34 16.03
CA GLU A 371 -14.63 -11.36 16.68
C GLU A 371 -15.38 -10.07 16.99
N ASN A 372 -15.11 -9.49 18.16
CA ASN A 372 -15.66 -8.20 18.55
C ASN A 372 -15.08 -7.09 17.65
N GLY A 373 -15.90 -6.10 17.30
CA GLY A 373 -15.52 -5.04 16.35
C GLY A 373 -15.62 -5.43 14.87
N GLN A 374 -15.81 -6.71 14.52
CA GLN A 374 -15.91 -7.14 13.12
C GLN A 374 -17.12 -6.51 12.41
N GLY A 375 -18.28 -6.43 13.07
CA GLY A 375 -19.45 -5.75 12.49
C GLY A 375 -19.24 -4.24 12.37
N TYR A 376 -18.61 -3.60 13.36
CA TYR A 376 -18.24 -2.18 13.28
C TYR A 376 -17.29 -1.90 12.10
N VAL A 377 -16.29 -2.76 11.86
CA VAL A 377 -15.39 -2.64 10.70
C VAL A 377 -16.15 -2.75 9.39
N ALA A 378 -17.03 -3.75 9.26
CA ALA A 378 -17.81 -3.98 8.06
C ALA A 378 -18.74 -2.80 7.74
N LEU A 379 -19.51 -2.33 8.73
CA LEU A 379 -20.45 -1.22 8.57
C LEU A 379 -19.72 0.11 8.28
N SER A 380 -18.56 0.34 8.90
CA SER A 380 -17.77 1.56 8.70
C SER A 380 -17.08 1.66 7.33
N ARG A 381 -17.21 0.64 6.47
CA ARG A 381 -16.72 0.70 5.08
C ARG A 381 -17.64 1.52 4.20
N LEU A 382 -18.92 1.60 4.54
CA LEU A 382 -19.94 2.28 3.75
C LEU A 382 -20.02 3.76 4.10
N LYS A 383 -20.39 4.58 3.11
CA LYS A 383 -20.66 6.01 3.32
C LYS A 383 -22.07 6.25 3.84
N THR A 384 -23.03 5.47 3.38
CA THR A 384 -24.44 5.68 3.65
C THR A 384 -25.14 4.41 4.09
N LEU A 385 -26.23 4.54 4.84
CA LEU A 385 -27.09 3.39 5.13
C LEU A 385 -27.70 2.84 3.84
N ASP A 386 -27.92 3.72 2.85
CA ASP A 386 -28.54 3.32 1.59
C ASP A 386 -27.69 2.38 0.74
N GLY A 387 -26.36 2.44 0.89
CA GLY A 387 -25.43 1.53 0.25
C GLY A 387 -25.30 0.17 0.96
N LEU A 388 -26.00 -0.05 2.08
CA LEU A 388 -25.94 -1.29 2.85
C LEU A 388 -27.04 -2.26 2.41
N ARG A 389 -26.66 -3.52 2.21
CA ARG A 389 -27.60 -4.66 2.26
C ARG A 389 -27.13 -5.67 3.31
N LEU A 390 -27.71 -5.64 4.50
CA LEU A 390 -27.34 -6.55 5.58
C LEU A 390 -28.20 -7.82 5.58
N LYS A 391 -27.61 -8.98 5.24
CA LYS A 391 -28.34 -10.25 5.21
C LYS A 391 -28.81 -10.71 6.58
N GLY A 392 -27.99 -10.47 7.59
CA GLY A 392 -28.20 -10.84 8.98
C GLY A 392 -27.01 -10.43 9.84
N PHE A 393 -27.23 -10.40 11.15
CA PHE A 393 -26.20 -10.15 12.16
C PHE A 393 -26.58 -10.83 13.47
N ASN A 394 -25.59 -11.27 14.23
CA ASN A 394 -25.77 -11.73 15.61
C ASN A 394 -25.50 -10.58 16.60
N ASP A 395 -25.73 -10.79 17.90
CA ASP A 395 -25.47 -9.74 18.90
C ASP A 395 -23.99 -9.36 18.99
N GLN A 396 -23.09 -10.34 18.85
CA GLN A 396 -21.64 -10.11 18.87
C GLN A 396 -21.17 -9.16 17.77
N ALA A 397 -21.86 -9.11 16.62
CA ALA A 397 -21.55 -8.18 15.53
C ALA A 397 -21.64 -6.71 15.94
N LEU A 398 -22.43 -6.39 16.96
CA LEU A 398 -22.60 -5.03 17.49
C LEU A 398 -21.83 -4.79 18.79
N GLU A 399 -21.05 -5.77 19.26
CA GLU A 399 -20.23 -5.68 20.45
C GLU A 399 -18.80 -5.23 20.12
N LEU A 400 -18.19 -4.55 21.09
CA LEU A 400 -16.81 -4.07 21.02
C LEU A 400 -15.97 -4.71 22.13
N ASP A 401 -14.65 -4.73 21.95
CA ASP A 401 -13.75 -5.28 22.96
C ASP A 401 -13.77 -4.40 24.24
N SER A 402 -14.03 -5.01 25.39
CA SER A 402 -14.14 -4.30 26.67
C SER A 402 -12.85 -3.57 27.08
N LEU A 403 -11.68 -4.07 26.68
CA LEU A 403 -10.40 -3.40 26.91
C LEU A 403 -10.26 -2.18 26.03
N ALA A 404 -10.66 -2.28 24.76
CA ALA A 404 -10.68 -1.15 23.83
C ALA A 404 -11.62 -0.04 24.34
N ILE A 405 -12.81 -0.38 24.85
CA ILE A 405 -13.75 0.60 25.45
C ILE A 405 -13.12 1.36 26.61
N LYS A 406 -12.45 0.65 27.53
CA LYS A 406 -11.80 1.28 28.69
C LYS A 406 -10.63 2.17 28.26
N ALA A 407 -9.81 1.69 27.33
CA ALA A 407 -8.69 2.44 26.79
C ALA A 407 -9.16 3.71 26.06
N ASP A 408 -10.22 3.61 25.26
CA ASP A 408 -10.77 4.73 24.49
C ASP A 408 -11.25 5.88 25.38
N ARG A 409 -11.93 5.58 26.50
CA ARG A 409 -12.30 6.62 27.49
C ARG A 409 -11.08 7.38 27.99
N ARG A 410 -10.00 6.66 28.32
CA ARG A 410 -8.75 7.28 28.75
C ARG A 410 -8.09 8.08 27.63
N PHE A 411 -8.18 7.62 26.39
CA PHE A 411 -7.68 8.35 25.22
C PHE A 411 -8.44 9.66 24.99
N GLN A 412 -9.77 9.67 25.18
CA GLN A 412 -10.56 10.90 25.10
C GLN A 412 -10.17 11.90 26.19
N GLU A 413 -10.03 11.46 27.45
CA GLU A 413 -9.55 12.30 28.55
C GLU A 413 -8.19 12.94 28.24
N LEU A 414 -7.20 12.11 27.84
CA LEU A 414 -5.86 12.57 27.49
C LEU A 414 -5.84 13.55 26.31
N SER A 415 -6.73 13.35 25.34
CA SER A 415 -6.86 14.26 24.21
C SER A 415 -7.45 15.60 24.60
N ASN A 416 -8.43 15.62 25.52
CA ASN A 416 -8.99 16.87 26.02
C ASN A 416 -7.95 17.65 26.82
N GLU A 417 -7.19 16.97 27.69
CA GLU A 417 -6.06 17.56 28.42
C GLU A 417 -5.01 18.17 27.47
N ALA A 418 -4.71 17.48 26.36
CA ALA A 418 -3.77 17.97 25.35
C ALA A 418 -4.35 19.18 24.57
N GLU A 419 -5.63 19.14 24.20
CA GLU A 419 -6.30 20.24 23.51
C GLU A 419 -6.27 21.51 24.38
N ASP A 420 -6.70 21.42 25.64
CA ASP A 420 -6.68 22.54 26.58
C ASP A 420 -5.29 23.16 26.78
N HIS A 421 -4.25 22.31 26.80
CA HIS A 421 -2.88 22.76 26.99
C HIS A 421 -2.28 23.43 25.75
N PHE A 422 -2.59 22.95 24.55
CA PHE A 422 -1.86 23.33 23.33
C PHE A 422 -2.63 24.20 22.33
N ASP A 423 -3.95 24.36 22.46
CA ASP A 423 -4.76 25.06 21.43
C ASP A 423 -4.31 26.52 21.23
N ASN A 424 -3.85 27.17 22.30
CA ASN A 424 -3.43 28.58 22.31
C ASN A 424 -1.91 28.81 22.36
N ILE A 425 -1.09 27.74 22.29
CA ILE A 425 0.37 27.87 22.32
C ILE A 425 0.91 27.98 20.90
N ASP A 426 1.72 29.01 20.63
CA ASP A 426 2.50 29.08 19.40
C ASP A 426 3.68 28.08 19.46
N LEU A 427 3.55 27.00 18.72
CA LEU A 427 4.57 25.94 18.61
C LEU A 427 5.55 26.16 17.44
N THR A 428 5.48 27.30 16.74
CA THR A 428 6.39 27.62 15.62
C THR A 428 7.88 27.51 15.98
N PRO A 429 8.35 27.93 17.17
CA PRO A 429 9.73 27.73 17.59
C PRO A 429 10.12 26.24 17.66
N GLN A 430 9.26 25.41 18.24
CA GLN A 430 9.42 23.97 18.36
C GLN A 430 9.42 23.31 16.99
N HIS A 431 8.55 23.75 16.07
CA HIS A 431 8.53 23.26 14.69
C HIS A 431 9.89 23.46 14.01
N LYS A 432 10.46 24.66 14.11
CA LYS A 432 11.77 24.97 13.53
C LYS A 432 12.90 24.19 14.22
N ALA A 433 12.84 24.03 15.54
CA ALA A 433 13.82 23.27 16.29
C ALA A 433 13.83 21.79 15.89
N PHE A 434 12.64 21.19 15.78
CA PHE A 434 12.48 19.80 15.36
C PHE A 434 13.04 19.54 13.96
N ILE A 435 12.70 20.40 12.98
CA ILE A 435 13.21 20.25 11.61
C ILE A 435 14.75 20.33 11.57
N ARG A 436 15.37 21.25 12.33
CA ARG A 436 16.83 21.33 12.44
C ARG A 436 17.42 20.08 13.07
N HIS A 437 16.80 19.55 14.13
CA HIS A 437 17.24 18.34 14.79
C HIS A 437 17.25 17.14 13.83
N CYS A 438 16.22 17.03 12.99
CA CYS A 438 16.13 15.99 11.96
C CYS A 438 17.02 16.23 10.73
N GLY A 439 17.82 17.31 10.69
CA GLY A 439 18.65 17.66 9.53
C GLY A 439 17.87 18.18 8.31
N GLY A 440 16.62 18.60 8.48
CA GLY A 440 15.78 19.12 7.41
C GLY A 440 16.07 20.59 7.07
N THR A 441 15.55 21.04 5.92
CA THR A 441 15.70 22.42 5.45
C THR A 441 14.65 23.35 6.06
N LEU A 442 15.09 24.57 6.41
CA LEU A 442 14.22 25.70 6.79
C LEU A 442 14.22 26.80 5.71
N ASN A 443 14.84 26.55 4.56
CA ASN A 443 14.89 27.50 3.47
C ASN A 443 13.52 27.58 2.78
N GLU A 444 12.83 28.70 2.91
CA GLU A 444 11.48 28.90 2.39
C GLU A 444 11.39 28.73 0.87
N VAL A 445 12.40 29.15 0.12
CA VAL A 445 12.43 29.02 -1.35
C VAL A 445 12.53 27.55 -1.77
N GLU A 446 13.36 26.78 -1.07
CA GLU A 446 13.52 25.34 -1.32
C GLU A 446 12.25 24.58 -0.93
N ILE A 447 11.66 24.92 0.22
CA ILE A 447 10.40 24.34 0.68
C ILE A 447 9.28 24.61 -0.33
N GLU A 448 9.12 25.85 -0.80
CA GLU A 448 8.09 26.21 -1.78
C GLU A 448 8.28 25.46 -3.10
N ARG A 449 9.52 25.31 -3.56
CA ARG A 449 9.85 24.48 -4.74
C ARG A 449 9.42 23.03 -4.53
N ASN A 450 9.74 22.45 -3.37
CA ASN A 450 9.39 21.06 -3.05
C ASN A 450 7.88 20.88 -2.89
N GLU A 451 7.17 21.81 -2.25
CA GLU A 451 5.71 21.79 -2.11
C GLU A 451 5.01 21.85 -3.47
N LYS A 452 5.50 22.68 -4.41
CA LYS A 452 5.03 22.70 -5.80
C LYS A 452 5.25 21.38 -6.52
N LYS A 453 6.43 20.75 -6.33
CA LYS A 453 6.74 19.42 -6.90
C LYS A 453 5.77 18.35 -6.37
N ILE A 454 5.55 18.33 -5.05
CA ILE A 454 4.61 17.39 -4.39
C ILE A 454 3.17 17.62 -4.88
N ALA A 455 2.73 18.88 -4.98
CA ALA A 455 1.37 19.21 -5.44
C ALA A 455 1.14 18.81 -6.90
N ARG A 456 2.12 19.04 -7.79
CA ARG A 456 2.05 18.59 -9.20
C ARG A 456 1.86 17.09 -9.31
N ASN A 457 2.55 16.32 -8.48
CA ASN A 457 2.44 14.85 -8.47
C ASN A 457 1.11 14.37 -7.86
N ALA A 458 0.52 15.12 -6.93
CA ALA A 458 -0.77 14.79 -6.33
C ALA A 458 -1.99 15.09 -7.21
N THR A 459 -1.89 16.04 -8.15
CA THR A 459 -3.03 16.50 -8.98
C THR A 459 -3.26 15.65 -10.23
N LYS A 460 -2.30 14.78 -10.58
CA LYS A 460 -2.42 13.89 -11.71
C LYS A 460 -3.27 12.69 -11.31
N GLN A 461 -4.57 12.77 -11.57
CA GLN A 461 -5.56 11.70 -11.34
C GLN A 461 -5.20 10.38 -12.07
N ASN A 462 -4.23 10.41 -12.98
CA ASN A 462 -3.72 9.26 -13.68
C ASN A 462 -2.24 9.08 -13.29
N TYR A 463 -1.95 8.19 -12.32
CA TYR A 463 -0.57 7.96 -11.85
C TYR A 463 0.37 7.51 -12.99
N ALA A 464 -0.17 6.85 -14.02
CA ALA A 464 0.56 6.51 -15.24
C ALA A 464 1.00 7.74 -16.06
N SER A 465 0.16 8.79 -16.12
CA SER A 465 0.58 10.07 -16.70
C SER A 465 1.61 10.77 -15.80
N ALA A 466 1.44 10.65 -14.47
CA ALA A 466 2.35 11.26 -13.52
C ALA A 466 3.78 10.71 -13.60
N THR A 467 3.93 9.39 -13.69
CA THR A 467 5.25 8.75 -13.77
C THR A 467 5.96 9.04 -15.10
N LEU A 468 5.22 9.08 -16.22
CA LEU A 468 5.76 9.45 -17.52
C LEU A 468 6.20 10.90 -17.54
N ASP A 469 5.39 11.81 -16.99
CA ASP A 469 5.74 13.23 -16.92
C ASP A 469 6.93 13.51 -16.00
N GLU A 470 7.08 12.80 -14.88
CA GLU A 470 8.28 12.93 -14.02
C GLU A 470 9.54 12.47 -14.75
N THR A 471 9.43 11.39 -15.54
CA THR A 471 10.54 10.95 -16.41
C THR A 471 10.87 12.01 -17.44
N ARG A 472 9.85 12.58 -18.07
CA ARG A 472 10.01 13.69 -19.02
C ARG A 472 10.71 14.88 -18.36
N GLU A 473 10.23 15.33 -17.19
CA GLU A 473 10.75 16.53 -16.54
C GLU A 473 12.24 16.36 -16.21
N LEU A 474 12.65 15.23 -15.62
CA LEU A 474 14.06 14.97 -15.33
C LEU A 474 14.90 14.80 -16.61
N PHE A 475 14.34 14.18 -17.65
CA PHE A 475 15.02 14.03 -18.93
C PHE A 475 15.22 15.37 -19.65
N GLU A 476 14.20 16.24 -19.65
CA GLU A 476 14.26 17.60 -20.19
C GLU A 476 15.16 18.53 -19.34
N GLU A 477 15.29 18.27 -18.04
CA GLU A 477 16.29 18.90 -17.17
C GLU A 477 17.73 18.44 -17.45
N GLY A 478 17.92 17.46 -18.35
CA GLY A 478 19.22 16.99 -18.83
C GLY A 478 19.86 15.87 -17.99
N TYR A 479 19.08 15.19 -17.16
CA TYR A 479 19.57 14.02 -16.41
C TYR A 479 19.77 12.81 -17.34
N GLU A 480 20.85 12.06 -17.10
CA GLU A 480 21.10 10.79 -17.78
C GLU A 480 20.13 9.71 -17.30
N ILE A 481 19.84 8.71 -18.15
CA ILE A 481 18.88 7.63 -17.85
C ILE A 481 19.18 6.93 -16.51
N SER A 482 20.46 6.71 -16.19
CA SER A 482 20.88 6.10 -14.92
C SER A 482 20.61 6.99 -13.71
N ASP A 483 20.72 8.30 -13.87
CA ASP A 483 20.52 9.28 -12.80
C ASP A 483 19.03 9.48 -12.56
N ILE A 484 18.22 9.51 -13.63
CA ILE A 484 16.76 9.48 -13.53
C ILE A 484 16.31 8.21 -12.81
N ALA A 485 16.85 7.05 -13.18
CA ALA A 485 16.52 5.78 -12.53
C ALA A 485 16.82 5.83 -11.02
N THR A 486 17.99 6.37 -10.65
CA THR A 486 18.40 6.51 -9.25
C THR A 486 17.53 7.51 -8.47
N GLU A 487 17.32 8.70 -9.02
CA GLU A 487 16.52 9.77 -8.41
C GLU A 487 15.06 9.34 -8.22
N ARG A 488 14.52 8.54 -9.16
CA ARG A 488 13.15 8.03 -9.12
C ARG A 488 13.00 6.69 -8.39
N GLY A 489 14.09 6.03 -8.02
CA GLY A 489 14.07 4.69 -7.44
C GLY A 489 13.52 3.61 -8.39
N LEU A 490 13.72 3.78 -9.69
CA LEU A 490 13.28 2.87 -10.76
C LEU A 490 14.48 2.18 -11.42
N THR A 491 14.21 1.23 -12.32
CA THR A 491 15.27 0.60 -13.13
C THR A 491 15.55 1.40 -14.41
N PRO A 492 16.78 1.38 -14.95
CA PRO A 492 17.07 1.99 -16.25
C PRO A 492 16.17 1.47 -17.38
N ALA A 493 15.81 0.19 -17.34
CA ALA A 493 14.85 -0.42 -18.28
C ALA A 493 13.49 0.27 -18.25
N THR A 494 12.96 0.57 -17.05
CA THR A 494 11.69 1.30 -16.87
C THR A 494 11.77 2.70 -17.47
N ILE A 495 12.89 3.42 -17.25
CA ILE A 495 13.09 4.76 -17.81
C ILE A 495 13.17 4.71 -19.35
N ILE A 496 13.87 3.73 -19.92
CA ILE A 496 13.93 3.56 -21.39
C ILE A 496 12.54 3.29 -21.97
N ASN A 497 11.73 2.46 -21.31
CA ASN A 497 10.34 2.23 -21.73
C ASN A 497 9.49 3.50 -21.62
N HIS A 498 9.64 4.29 -20.56
CA HIS A 498 8.98 5.58 -20.44
C HIS A 498 9.36 6.53 -21.57
N LEU A 499 10.65 6.64 -21.91
CA LEU A 499 11.13 7.46 -23.02
C LEU A 499 10.57 6.98 -24.37
N GLY A 500 10.50 5.67 -24.61
CA GLY A 500 9.88 5.11 -25.81
C GLY A 500 8.39 5.45 -25.93
N ARG A 501 7.63 5.36 -24.82
CA ARG A 501 6.22 5.77 -24.78
C ARG A 501 6.05 7.27 -24.94
N LEU A 502 6.86 8.09 -24.26
CA LEU A 502 6.84 9.54 -24.38
C LEU A 502 7.18 10.00 -25.81
N HIS A 503 8.11 9.33 -26.48
CA HIS A 503 8.44 9.59 -27.88
C HIS A 503 7.28 9.23 -28.82
N LYS A 504 6.73 8.01 -28.68
CA LYS A 504 5.67 7.49 -29.56
C LYS A 504 4.30 8.16 -29.35
N GLU A 505 3.90 8.34 -28.09
CA GLU A 505 2.56 8.82 -27.72
C GLU A 505 2.51 10.35 -27.62
N GLN A 506 3.62 11.00 -27.27
CA GLN A 506 3.63 12.41 -26.89
C GLN A 506 4.72 13.25 -27.60
N GLY A 507 5.45 12.67 -28.55
CA GLY A 507 6.41 13.38 -29.39
C GLY A 507 7.64 13.95 -28.66
N LEU A 508 8.02 13.39 -27.51
CA LEU A 508 9.23 13.81 -26.80
C LEU A 508 10.48 13.60 -27.67
N ASP A 509 11.34 14.61 -27.77
CA ASP A 509 12.64 14.47 -28.42
C ASP A 509 13.61 13.68 -27.54
N ILE A 510 13.98 12.49 -27.99
CA ILE A 510 14.90 11.59 -27.28
C ILE A 510 16.30 11.59 -27.90
N SER A 511 16.61 12.49 -28.84
CA SER A 511 17.90 12.56 -29.53
C SER A 511 19.11 12.67 -28.58
N VAL A 512 18.92 13.29 -27.42
CA VAL A 512 19.96 13.42 -26.38
C VAL A 512 20.33 12.07 -25.76
N ALA A 513 19.41 11.10 -25.73
CA ALA A 513 19.66 9.74 -25.24
C ALA A 513 20.25 8.80 -26.31
N HIS A 514 20.66 9.32 -27.46
CA HIS A 514 21.15 8.49 -28.56
C HIS A 514 22.43 7.73 -28.14
N PRO A 515 22.46 6.39 -28.20
CA PRO A 515 23.58 5.59 -27.69
C PRO A 515 24.83 5.59 -28.60
N GLY A 516 24.86 6.48 -29.60
CA GLY A 516 25.91 6.62 -30.61
C GLY A 516 25.60 5.91 -31.93
N ASP A 517 26.01 6.52 -33.05
CA ASP A 517 25.71 6.01 -34.40
C ASP A 517 26.25 4.61 -34.66
N GLU A 518 27.43 4.30 -34.10
CA GLU A 518 28.04 2.98 -34.24
C GLU A 518 27.20 1.88 -33.58
N VAL A 519 26.65 2.18 -32.39
CA VAL A 519 25.78 1.27 -31.63
C VAL A 519 24.45 1.07 -32.36
N VAL A 520 23.80 2.16 -32.78
CA VAL A 520 22.53 2.10 -33.52
C VAL A 520 22.71 1.39 -34.85
N GLU A 521 23.78 1.66 -35.59
CA GLU A 521 24.04 0.99 -36.88
C GLU A 521 24.37 -0.49 -36.71
N GLN A 522 25.07 -0.87 -35.64
CA GLN A 522 25.31 -2.27 -35.32
C GLN A 522 24.00 -3.00 -35.00
N VAL A 523 23.17 -2.43 -34.13
CA VAL A 523 21.85 -2.99 -33.79
C VAL A 523 20.94 -3.03 -35.02
N ARG A 524 20.92 -1.98 -35.85
CA ARG A 524 20.16 -1.94 -37.12
C ARG A 524 20.60 -3.03 -38.11
N LYS A 525 21.90 -3.27 -38.26
CA LYS A 525 22.43 -4.35 -39.11
C LYS A 525 22.02 -5.73 -38.60
N ILE A 526 22.09 -5.95 -37.29
CA ILE A 526 21.67 -7.20 -36.66
C ILE A 526 20.15 -7.38 -36.81
N TYR A 527 19.38 -6.34 -36.53
CA TYR A 527 17.93 -6.31 -36.69
C TYR A 527 17.55 -6.68 -38.12
N LYS A 528 18.03 -5.97 -39.15
CA LYS A 528 17.80 -6.29 -40.57
C LYS A 528 18.23 -7.71 -40.96
N ARG A 529 19.36 -8.19 -40.41
CA ARG A 529 19.86 -9.55 -40.66
C ARG A 529 18.93 -10.61 -40.06
N LEU A 530 18.41 -10.36 -38.87
CA LEU A 530 17.43 -11.23 -38.21
C LEU A 530 16.11 -11.19 -38.97
N THR A 531 15.60 -9.99 -39.34
CA THR A 531 14.40 -9.79 -40.16
C THR A 531 14.45 -10.60 -41.46
N LYS A 532 15.60 -10.56 -42.15
CA LYS A 532 15.79 -11.28 -43.43
C LYS A 532 15.90 -12.80 -43.29
N ARG A 533 16.34 -13.30 -42.14
CA ARG A 533 16.53 -14.75 -41.91
C ARG A 533 15.22 -15.46 -41.55
N GLN A 534 14.20 -14.74 -41.06
CA GLN A 534 12.89 -15.28 -40.69
C GLN A 534 12.96 -16.60 -39.89
N ASN A 535 13.96 -16.75 -39.02
CA ASN A 535 14.02 -17.89 -38.11
C ASN A 535 12.99 -17.69 -37.00
N ALA A 536 11.95 -18.54 -36.96
CA ALA A 536 10.83 -18.41 -36.02
C ALA A 536 11.26 -18.24 -34.55
N GLU A 537 12.40 -18.80 -34.14
CA GLU A 537 12.91 -18.66 -32.77
C GLU A 537 13.37 -17.24 -32.40
N HIS A 538 13.67 -16.39 -33.39
CA HIS A 538 14.18 -15.03 -33.19
C HIS A 538 13.09 -13.96 -33.19
N PHE A 539 11.86 -14.32 -33.54
CA PHE A 539 10.73 -13.39 -33.61
C PHE A 539 9.74 -13.69 -32.49
N ASN A 540 9.04 -12.64 -32.07
CA ASN A 540 7.81 -12.70 -31.30
C ASN A 540 6.64 -13.02 -32.25
N ASP A 541 5.50 -13.38 -31.69
CA ASP A 541 4.33 -13.82 -32.50
C ASP A 541 3.68 -12.66 -33.27
N ASP A 542 3.96 -11.41 -32.90
CA ASP A 542 3.58 -10.17 -33.61
C ASP A 542 4.49 -9.84 -34.82
N GLY A 543 5.55 -10.63 -35.04
CA GLY A 543 6.55 -10.42 -36.09
C GLY A 543 7.69 -9.47 -35.72
N SER A 544 7.76 -8.98 -34.48
CA SER A 544 8.90 -8.22 -33.95
C SER A 544 10.06 -9.14 -33.54
N ILE A 545 11.29 -8.62 -33.45
CA ILE A 545 12.48 -9.42 -33.13
C ILE A 545 12.75 -9.41 -31.62
N LYS A 546 12.98 -10.59 -31.03
CA LYS A 546 13.37 -10.74 -29.63
C LYS A 546 14.67 -10.00 -29.31
N LEU A 547 14.74 -9.37 -28.14
CA LEU A 547 15.93 -8.65 -27.66
C LEU A 547 17.17 -9.56 -27.51
N ARG A 548 16.97 -10.78 -27.00
CA ARG A 548 18.07 -11.72 -26.70
C ARG A 548 18.92 -12.08 -27.94
N PRO A 549 18.32 -12.48 -29.09
CA PRO A 549 19.07 -12.67 -30.33
C PRO A 549 19.90 -11.47 -30.77
N ILE A 550 19.39 -10.25 -30.55
CA ILE A 550 20.11 -9.03 -30.91
C ILE A 550 21.32 -8.86 -30.00
N VAL A 551 21.12 -8.96 -28.68
CA VAL A 551 22.18 -8.88 -27.66
C VAL A 551 23.29 -9.91 -27.93
N GLU A 552 22.94 -11.17 -28.19
CA GLU A 552 23.91 -12.25 -28.43
C GLU A 552 24.75 -12.05 -29.70
N LEU A 553 24.25 -11.27 -30.67
CA LEU A 553 24.92 -11.01 -31.94
C LEU A 553 25.73 -9.69 -31.97
N THR A 554 25.65 -8.87 -30.92
CA THR A 554 26.48 -7.65 -30.79
C THR A 554 27.94 -8.01 -30.48
N SER A 555 28.88 -7.20 -31.00
CA SER A 555 30.32 -7.38 -30.80
C SER A 555 31.01 -6.00 -30.67
N PRO A 556 31.52 -5.62 -29.48
CA PRO A 556 31.45 -6.36 -28.22
C PRO A 556 30.00 -6.58 -27.75
N ARG A 557 29.79 -7.59 -26.90
CA ARG A 557 28.45 -7.93 -26.40
C ARG A 557 27.90 -6.76 -25.58
N MET A 558 26.79 -6.18 -26.03
CA MET A 558 26.08 -5.08 -25.38
C MET A 558 25.17 -5.58 -24.25
N GLY A 559 24.82 -4.69 -23.33
CA GLY A 559 23.78 -4.95 -22.32
C GLY A 559 22.37 -4.85 -22.90
N TYR A 560 21.38 -5.44 -22.22
CA TYR A 560 19.97 -5.39 -22.65
C TYR A 560 19.44 -3.96 -22.75
N ASP A 561 19.78 -3.09 -21.80
CA ASP A 561 19.32 -1.69 -21.78
C ASP A 561 19.90 -0.88 -22.94
N GLN A 562 21.17 -1.13 -23.29
CA GLN A 562 21.82 -0.47 -24.42
C GLN A 562 21.18 -0.88 -25.75
N VAL A 563 20.81 -2.16 -25.91
CA VAL A 563 20.09 -2.64 -27.09
C VAL A 563 18.66 -2.09 -27.13
N ARG A 564 17.95 -2.07 -25.98
CA ARG A 564 16.60 -1.52 -25.87
C ARG A 564 16.56 -0.05 -26.25
N LEU A 565 17.52 0.74 -25.76
CA LEU A 565 17.67 2.16 -26.10
C LEU A 565 18.00 2.34 -27.58
N ALA A 566 18.92 1.55 -28.13
CA ALA A 566 19.28 1.62 -29.56
C ALA A 566 18.08 1.31 -30.48
N LEU A 567 17.22 0.37 -30.09
CA LEU A 567 16.02 0.03 -30.86
C LEU A 567 15.01 1.17 -30.97
N LEU A 568 15.00 2.14 -30.04
CA LEU A 568 14.17 3.34 -30.17
C LEU A 568 14.57 4.21 -31.39
N PHE A 569 15.78 4.00 -31.95
CA PHE A 569 16.33 4.74 -33.09
C PHE A 569 16.50 3.87 -34.36
N VAL A 570 15.99 2.63 -34.33
CA VAL A 570 15.99 1.72 -35.48
C VAL A 570 14.63 1.79 -36.15
N GLU A 571 14.59 2.46 -37.31
CA GLU A 571 13.42 2.48 -38.22
C GLU A 571 13.18 1.13 -38.92
#